data_AF-A0A524DGS9-F1
#
_entry.id   AF-A0A524DGS9-F1
#
_cell.length_a   1.000
_cell.length_b   1.000
_cell.length_c   1.000
_cell.angle_alpha   90.00
_cell.angle_beta   90.00
_cell.angle_gamma   90.00
#
_symmetry.space_group_name_H-M   'P 1'
#
loop_
_entity.id
_entity.type
_entity.pdbx_description
1 polymer ?
#
loop_
_entity_poly.entity_id
_entity_poly.type
_entity_poly.pdbx_seq_one_letter_code
_entity_poly.pdbx_strand_id
1 'polypeptide(L)'
;MNAEEKLKYAFFLGCVIPNRYPMIERSIRDVFEDLGAELVDMPGASCCPAPGVFRAFHIPTWLVLAARNISIAEEQGASPITGCNGCYGTLRDAWYDLEHNPEEKKEVQEYLAKVGRTYTGKYEPKHIVQGLYLDMGIDYISDFIKHQFTDLKVGVHYGCHIVKPSDKRPWGGEYEAPRFLDELVELTGAKSIDYKDKFMCCGAGGAVRTAVKEVAADFTREKLVNMRDAGVDIIVNCCPFCHLQLDLGQVEVNNFYGDIIGEPFSIPVIYITQLLGVAMGMDPNRLGLVKNHELSGVSPFISIDPFLEMVKEQLI
;
A
#
# COMPACT_ATOMS: atom_id res chain seq x y z
N MET A 1 17.74 -18.45 0.72
CA MET A 1 16.54 -19.33 0.61
C MET A 1 16.98 -20.69 0.09
N ASN A 2 16.57 -21.79 0.73
CA ASN A 2 16.74 -23.12 0.11
C ASN A 2 15.81 -23.21 -1.10
N ALA A 3 16.31 -23.77 -2.20
CA ALA A 3 15.70 -23.73 -3.54
C ALA A 3 14.37 -24.50 -3.71
N GLU A 4 13.68 -24.92 -2.64
CA GLU A 4 12.58 -25.89 -2.72
C GLU A 4 11.19 -25.39 -2.32
N GLU A 5 11.00 -24.18 -1.78
CA GLU A 5 9.65 -23.61 -1.59
C GLU A 5 9.54 -22.19 -2.17
N LYS A 6 8.90 -22.10 -3.34
CA LYS A 6 8.51 -20.83 -3.96
C LYS A 6 7.44 -20.17 -3.08
N LEU A 7 7.69 -18.95 -2.60
CA LEU A 7 6.69 -18.18 -1.84
C LEU A 7 5.44 -17.99 -2.70
N LYS A 8 4.28 -18.37 -2.18
CA LYS A 8 2.98 -18.28 -2.88
C LYS A 8 1.98 -17.50 -2.04
N TYR A 9 1.33 -16.51 -2.66
CA TYR A 9 0.31 -15.68 -2.03
C TYR A 9 -0.93 -15.54 -2.91
N ALA A 10 -2.09 -15.45 -2.27
CA ALA A 10 -3.34 -15.07 -2.95
C ALA A 10 -3.46 -13.55 -3.00
N PHE A 11 -3.34 -12.96 -4.18
CA PHE A 11 -3.23 -11.51 -4.33
C PHE A 11 -4.58 -10.81 -4.28
N PHE A 12 -4.83 -10.15 -3.15
CA PHE A 12 -6.02 -9.37 -2.90
C PHE A 12 -5.85 -7.94 -3.43
N LEU A 13 -6.43 -7.68 -4.60
CA LEU A 13 -6.35 -6.41 -5.33
C LEU A 13 -7.09 -5.25 -4.62
N GLY A 14 -8.14 -5.56 -3.86
CA GLY A 14 -9.05 -4.55 -3.32
C GLY A 14 -9.77 -3.79 -4.43
N CYS A 15 -10.06 -2.50 -4.22
CA CYS A 15 -10.86 -1.71 -5.17
C CYS A 15 -10.06 -0.66 -5.93
N VAL A 16 -9.15 0.05 -5.26
CA VAL A 16 -8.47 1.23 -5.82
C VAL A 16 -7.37 0.85 -6.81
N ILE A 17 -6.62 -0.22 -6.52
CA ILE A 17 -5.58 -0.74 -7.43
C ILE A 17 -6.20 -1.09 -8.79
N PRO A 18 -7.13 -2.05 -8.90
CA PRO A 18 -7.58 -2.51 -10.22
C PRO A 18 -8.42 -1.48 -10.97
N ASN A 19 -9.17 -0.61 -10.26
CA ASN A 19 -10.16 0.27 -10.88
C ASN A 19 -9.73 1.75 -10.99
N ARG A 20 -8.58 2.14 -10.44
CA ARG A 20 -8.08 3.53 -10.51
C ARG A 20 -6.62 3.58 -10.89
N TYR A 21 -5.79 2.80 -10.20
CA TYR A 21 -4.34 2.79 -10.39
C TYR A 21 -3.84 1.38 -10.79
N PRO A 22 -4.25 0.85 -11.96
CA PRO A 22 -3.86 -0.50 -12.40
C PRO A 22 -2.34 -0.65 -12.60
N MET A 23 -1.61 0.46 -12.79
CA MET A 23 -0.14 0.46 -12.80
C MET A 23 0.47 -0.06 -11.48
N ILE A 24 -0.19 0.16 -10.33
CA ILE A 24 0.25 -0.39 -9.05
C ILE A 24 0.11 -1.91 -9.05
N GLU A 25 -0.93 -2.46 -9.67
CA GLU A 25 -1.08 -3.91 -9.80
C GLU A 25 0.10 -4.49 -10.59
N ARG A 26 0.37 -3.86 -11.73
CA ARG A 26 1.42 -4.28 -12.64
C ARG A 26 2.79 -4.24 -11.95
N SER A 27 3.12 -3.15 -11.25
CA SER A 27 4.40 -3.04 -10.54
C SER A 27 4.54 -4.06 -9.40
N ILE A 28 3.45 -4.38 -8.68
CA ILE A 28 3.48 -5.42 -7.65
C ILE A 28 3.74 -6.80 -8.28
N ARG A 29 3.03 -7.15 -9.36
CA ARG A 29 3.20 -8.45 -10.01
C ARG A 29 4.60 -8.62 -10.58
N ASP A 30 5.10 -7.64 -11.32
CA ASP A 30 6.42 -7.72 -11.96
C ASP A 30 7.55 -7.81 -10.90
N VAL A 31 7.49 -7.03 -9.82
CA VAL A 31 8.47 -7.10 -8.73
C VAL A 31 8.42 -8.45 -8.00
N PHE A 32 7.23 -8.95 -7.66
CA PHE A 32 7.13 -10.23 -6.96
C PHE A 32 7.55 -11.41 -7.84
N GLU A 33 7.25 -11.36 -9.14
CA GLU A 33 7.67 -12.37 -10.12
C GLU A 33 9.20 -12.42 -10.24
N ASP A 34 9.86 -11.26 -10.39
CA ASP A 34 11.32 -11.17 -10.50
C ASP A 34 12.03 -11.65 -9.21
N LEU A 35 11.43 -11.38 -8.04
CA LEU A 35 11.89 -11.90 -6.75
C LEU A 35 11.57 -13.39 -6.54
N GLY A 36 10.94 -14.07 -7.50
CA GLY A 36 10.66 -15.50 -7.46
C GLY A 36 9.42 -15.88 -6.65
N ALA A 37 8.57 -14.95 -6.25
CA ALA A 37 7.28 -15.25 -5.61
C ALA A 37 6.14 -15.41 -6.62
N GLU A 38 5.16 -16.24 -6.27
CA GLU A 38 3.95 -16.45 -7.04
C GLU A 38 2.78 -15.69 -6.43
N LEU A 39 2.16 -14.81 -7.22
CA LEU A 39 0.92 -14.12 -6.89
C LEU A 39 -0.23 -14.74 -7.68
N VAL A 40 -1.09 -15.50 -7.00
CA VAL A 40 -2.28 -16.10 -7.61
C VAL A 40 -3.49 -15.20 -7.44
N ASP A 41 -4.34 -15.11 -8.46
CA ASP A 41 -5.53 -14.27 -8.41
C ASP A 41 -6.55 -14.79 -7.41
N MET A 42 -7.41 -13.89 -6.92
CA MET A 42 -8.54 -14.25 -6.05
C MET A 42 -9.88 -14.05 -6.79
N PRO A 43 -10.29 -14.95 -7.71
CA PRO A 43 -11.57 -14.85 -8.39
C PRO A 43 -12.73 -14.70 -7.42
N GLY A 44 -13.57 -13.70 -7.65
CA GLY A 44 -14.71 -13.41 -6.80
C GLY A 44 -14.38 -12.72 -5.48
N ALA A 45 -13.13 -12.30 -5.23
CA ALA A 45 -12.80 -11.34 -4.18
C ALA A 45 -13.56 -10.03 -4.43
N SER A 46 -14.00 -9.38 -3.35
CA SER A 46 -14.80 -8.16 -3.41
C SER A 46 -14.09 -7.03 -2.64
N CYS A 47 -14.82 -5.98 -2.25
CA CYS A 47 -14.28 -5.00 -1.30
C CYS A 47 -13.85 -5.72 -0.01
N CYS A 48 -12.76 -5.26 0.61
CA CYS A 48 -12.17 -5.93 1.78
C CYS A 48 -13.13 -6.28 2.93
N PRO A 49 -14.16 -5.50 3.33
CA PRO A 49 -14.65 -4.19 2.88
C PRO A 49 -14.02 -2.98 3.60
N ALA A 50 -14.13 -1.79 3.01
CA ALA A 50 -13.44 -0.59 3.48
C ALA A 50 -13.85 -0.23 4.93
N PRO A 51 -12.90 -0.19 5.88
CA PRO A 51 -13.24 -0.11 7.31
C PRO A 51 -13.81 1.26 7.69
N GLY A 52 -13.40 2.32 6.99
CA GLY A 52 -13.93 3.67 7.24
C GLY A 52 -15.43 3.81 7.04
N VAL A 53 -16.06 2.91 6.26
CA VAL A 53 -17.52 2.90 6.05
C VAL A 53 -18.14 1.68 6.71
N PHE A 54 -17.73 0.47 6.32
CA PHE A 54 -18.40 -0.76 6.75
C PHE A 54 -18.23 -1.04 8.25
N ARG A 55 -17.01 -0.90 8.78
CA ARG A 55 -16.78 -1.11 10.22
C ARG A 55 -17.44 -0.03 11.06
N ALA A 56 -17.46 1.21 10.56
CA ALA A 56 -18.15 2.33 11.21
C ALA A 56 -19.69 2.17 11.22
N PHE A 57 -20.26 1.53 10.20
CA PHE A 57 -21.70 1.32 10.09
C PHE A 57 -22.17 0.07 10.82
N HIS A 58 -21.49 -1.07 10.62
CA HIS A 58 -21.92 -2.35 11.19
C HIS A 58 -20.76 -3.35 11.23
N ILE A 59 -20.18 -3.53 12.44
CA ILE A 59 -19.04 -4.42 12.69
C ILE A 59 -19.30 -5.86 12.22
N PRO A 60 -20.45 -6.52 12.52
CA PRO A 60 -20.68 -7.88 12.07
C PRO A 60 -20.65 -8.05 10.53
N THR A 61 -21.18 -7.07 9.78
CA THR A 61 -21.12 -7.11 8.31
C THR A 61 -19.69 -6.94 7.80
N TRP A 62 -18.91 -6.04 8.42
CA TRP A 62 -17.49 -5.88 8.10
C TRP A 62 -16.71 -7.19 8.34
N LEU A 63 -16.93 -7.85 9.48
CA LEU A 63 -16.32 -9.12 9.86
C LEU A 63 -16.65 -10.25 8.86
N VAL A 64 -17.94 -10.47 8.59
CA VAL A 64 -18.40 -11.55 7.69
C VAL A 64 -17.84 -11.38 6.29
N LEU A 65 -17.85 -10.15 5.75
CA LEU A 65 -17.34 -9.89 4.39
C LEU A 65 -15.81 -10.02 4.31
N ALA A 66 -15.08 -9.61 5.37
CA ALA A 66 -13.65 -9.82 5.46
C ALA A 66 -13.30 -11.31 5.52
N ALA A 67 -13.96 -12.08 6.40
CA ALA A 67 -13.79 -13.53 6.50
C ALA A 67 -14.14 -14.26 5.19
N ARG A 68 -15.16 -13.79 4.46
CA ARG A 68 -15.49 -14.31 3.12
C ARG A 68 -14.32 -14.13 2.16
N ASN A 69 -13.67 -12.96 2.16
CA ASN A 69 -12.50 -12.72 1.32
C ASN A 69 -11.31 -13.59 1.74
N ILE A 70 -11.08 -13.76 3.05
CA ILE A 70 -10.01 -14.64 3.55
C ILE A 70 -10.27 -16.09 3.10
N SER A 71 -11.51 -16.59 3.21
CA SER A 71 -11.86 -17.97 2.79
C SER A 71 -11.53 -18.26 1.31
N ILE A 72 -11.57 -17.26 0.43
CA ILE A 72 -11.18 -17.41 -0.99
C ILE A 72 -9.68 -17.71 -1.11
N ALA A 73 -8.85 -17.07 -0.29
CA ALA A 73 -7.41 -17.35 -0.26
C ALA A 73 -7.13 -18.73 0.35
N GLU A 74 -7.89 -19.11 1.39
CA GLU A 74 -7.73 -20.42 2.04
C GLU A 74 -8.05 -21.58 1.09
N GLU A 75 -9.06 -21.43 0.22
CA GLU A 75 -9.39 -22.38 -0.86
C GLU A 75 -8.22 -22.61 -1.83
N GLN A 76 -7.32 -21.64 -1.96
CA GLN A 76 -6.13 -21.71 -2.82
C GLN A 76 -4.88 -22.19 -2.08
N GLY A 77 -5.00 -22.44 -0.78
CA GLY A 77 -3.91 -22.89 0.08
C GLY A 77 -2.82 -21.85 0.28
N ALA A 78 -3.15 -20.55 0.28
CA ALA A 78 -2.17 -19.48 0.39
C ALA A 78 -2.64 -18.32 1.28
N SER A 79 -1.68 -17.59 1.86
CA SER A 79 -1.94 -16.33 2.56
C SER A 79 -2.49 -15.26 1.62
N PRO A 80 -3.61 -14.58 1.95
CA PRO A 80 -4.00 -13.40 1.21
C PRO A 80 -2.96 -12.30 1.42
N ILE A 81 -2.43 -11.73 0.34
CA ILE A 81 -1.51 -10.59 0.38
C ILE A 81 -2.13 -9.39 -0.33
N THR A 82 -1.92 -8.18 0.18
CA THR A 82 -2.45 -6.97 -0.44
C THR A 82 -1.46 -5.82 -0.43
N GLY A 83 -1.47 -5.02 -1.50
CA GLY A 83 -0.70 -3.79 -1.61
C GLY A 83 -1.41 -2.57 -1.04
N CYS A 84 -2.32 -2.73 -0.08
CA CYS A 84 -3.13 -1.63 0.43
C CYS A 84 -3.26 -1.69 1.95
N ASN A 85 -2.78 -0.66 2.64
CA ASN A 85 -2.92 -0.53 4.09
C ASN A 85 -4.37 -0.68 4.57
N GLY A 86 -5.35 -0.13 3.84
CA GLY A 86 -6.77 -0.24 4.21
C GLY A 86 -7.32 -1.67 4.08
N CYS A 87 -6.95 -2.37 3.01
CA CYS A 87 -7.33 -3.77 2.82
C CYS A 87 -6.63 -4.67 3.82
N TYR A 88 -5.33 -4.43 4.05
CA TYR A 88 -4.53 -5.14 5.05
C TYR A 88 -5.13 -4.94 6.44
N GLY A 89 -5.42 -3.70 6.84
CA GLY A 89 -6.07 -3.42 8.11
C GLY A 89 -7.39 -4.16 8.27
N THR A 90 -8.25 -4.20 7.24
CA THR A 90 -9.50 -4.98 7.31
C THR A 90 -9.24 -6.48 7.46
N LEU A 91 -8.46 -7.08 6.55
CA LEU A 91 -8.28 -8.53 6.51
C LEU A 91 -7.49 -9.02 7.74
N ARG A 92 -6.44 -8.30 8.12
CA ARG A 92 -5.59 -8.61 9.29
C ARG A 92 -6.34 -8.46 10.60
N ASP A 93 -7.06 -7.36 10.79
CA ASP A 93 -7.83 -7.15 12.03
C ASP A 93 -8.94 -8.20 12.15
N ALA A 94 -9.69 -8.47 11.08
CA ALA A 94 -10.73 -9.51 11.09
C ALA A 94 -10.14 -10.90 11.38
N TRP A 95 -9.02 -11.26 10.75
CA TRP A 95 -8.33 -12.51 11.05
C TRP A 95 -7.93 -12.59 12.54
N TYR A 96 -7.29 -11.56 13.06
CA TYR A 96 -6.85 -11.51 14.46
C TYR A 96 -8.03 -11.60 15.43
N ASP A 97 -9.09 -10.83 15.19
CA ASP A 97 -10.27 -10.78 16.04
C ASP A 97 -10.97 -12.14 16.09
N LEU A 98 -11.13 -12.81 14.94
CA LEU A 98 -11.75 -14.13 14.87
C LEU A 98 -10.90 -15.24 15.51
N GLU A 99 -9.57 -15.14 15.48
CA GLU A 99 -8.70 -16.10 16.18
C GLU A 99 -8.78 -15.95 17.71
N HIS A 100 -9.07 -14.74 18.20
CA HIS A 100 -9.14 -14.45 19.64
C HIS A 100 -10.56 -14.39 20.20
N ASN A 101 -11.59 -14.49 19.34
CA ASN A 101 -13.00 -14.48 19.74
C ASN A 101 -13.76 -15.66 19.10
N PRO A 102 -13.81 -16.83 19.78
CA PRO A 102 -14.49 -18.02 19.26
C PRO A 102 -15.99 -17.85 19.03
N GLU A 103 -16.66 -16.97 19.80
CA GLU A 103 -18.09 -16.70 19.65
C GLU A 103 -18.37 -15.94 18.36
N GLU A 104 -17.62 -14.85 18.11
CA GLU A 104 -17.69 -14.12 16.82
C GLU A 104 -17.29 -15.01 15.64
N LYS A 105 -16.28 -15.86 15.79
CA LYS A 105 -15.88 -16.84 14.76
C LYS A 105 -17.00 -17.81 14.43
N LYS A 106 -17.75 -18.27 15.44
CA LYS A 106 -18.92 -19.14 15.23
C LYS A 106 -20.02 -18.39 14.47
N GLU A 107 -20.37 -17.17 14.88
CA GLU A 107 -21.40 -16.38 14.19
C GLU A 107 -21.03 -16.09 12.72
N VAL A 108 -19.78 -15.68 12.47
CA VAL A 108 -19.28 -15.48 11.11
C VAL A 108 -19.39 -16.75 10.29
N GLN A 109 -19.01 -17.90 10.85
CA GLN A 109 -19.11 -19.19 10.17
C GLN A 109 -20.58 -19.57 9.86
N GLU A 110 -21.54 -19.24 10.71
CA GLU A 110 -22.97 -19.46 10.44
C GLU A 110 -23.46 -18.66 9.23
N TYR A 111 -22.98 -17.42 9.05
CA TYR A 111 -23.31 -16.62 7.86
C TYR A 111 -22.60 -17.12 6.61
N LEU A 112 -21.32 -17.49 6.70
CA LEU A 112 -20.57 -18.03 5.55
C LEU A 112 -21.14 -19.36 5.07
N ALA A 113 -21.62 -20.22 5.97
CA ALA A 113 -22.26 -21.48 5.62
C ALA A 113 -23.49 -21.30 4.71
N LYS A 114 -24.25 -20.19 4.89
CA LYS A 114 -25.42 -19.87 4.04
C LYS A 114 -25.06 -19.61 2.57
N VAL A 115 -23.80 -19.30 2.28
CA VAL A 115 -23.26 -19.08 0.93
C VAL A 115 -22.25 -20.16 0.53
N GLY A 116 -22.25 -21.30 1.24
CA GLY A 116 -21.39 -22.44 0.92
C GLY A 116 -19.89 -22.20 1.16
N ARG A 117 -19.54 -21.33 2.13
CA ARG A 117 -18.15 -21.00 2.46
C ARG A 117 -17.77 -21.40 3.89
N THR A 118 -16.50 -21.72 4.07
CA THR A 118 -15.91 -22.07 5.36
C THR A 118 -14.68 -21.20 5.61
N TYR A 119 -14.59 -20.60 6.79
CA TYR A 119 -13.44 -19.85 7.27
C TYR A 119 -12.71 -20.67 8.33
N THR A 120 -11.43 -20.92 8.12
CA THR A 120 -10.59 -21.68 9.05
C THR A 120 -9.69 -20.78 9.89
N GLY A 121 -9.23 -19.66 9.33
CA GLY A 121 -8.22 -18.79 9.92
C GLY A 121 -6.79 -19.31 9.75
N LYS A 122 -6.58 -20.35 8.93
CA LYS A 122 -5.28 -21.02 8.77
C LYS A 122 -4.22 -20.11 8.15
N TYR A 123 -4.61 -19.24 7.22
CA TYR A 123 -3.69 -18.45 6.44
C TYR A 123 -3.72 -16.98 6.85
N GLU A 124 -2.57 -16.49 7.31
CA GLU A 124 -2.38 -15.13 7.78
C GLU A 124 -2.53 -14.10 6.64
N PRO A 125 -3.37 -13.05 6.77
CA PRO A 125 -3.37 -11.94 5.83
C PRO A 125 -2.12 -11.07 5.96
N LYS A 126 -1.48 -10.79 4.83
CA LYS A 126 -0.19 -10.07 4.75
C LYS A 126 -0.29 -8.78 3.93
N HIS A 127 0.61 -7.85 4.23
CA HIS A 127 0.88 -6.71 3.37
C HIS A 127 2.03 -7.04 2.40
N ILE A 128 2.07 -6.45 1.19
CA ILE A 128 3.21 -6.71 0.28
C ILE A 128 4.56 -6.32 0.92
N VAL A 129 4.57 -5.27 1.75
CA VAL A 129 5.77 -4.83 2.48
C VAL A 129 6.17 -5.87 3.53
N GLN A 130 5.22 -6.59 4.12
CA GLN A 130 5.51 -7.74 4.99
C GLN A 130 6.14 -8.89 4.18
N GLY A 131 5.61 -9.18 2.99
CA GLY A 131 6.20 -10.17 2.08
C GLY A 131 7.64 -9.83 1.67
N LEU A 132 7.87 -8.57 1.25
CA LEU A 132 9.20 -8.09 0.87
C LEU A 132 10.17 -8.10 2.07
N TYR A 133 9.75 -7.53 3.19
CA TYR A 133 10.67 -7.26 4.30
C TYR A 133 10.86 -8.45 5.26
N LEU A 134 9.79 -9.16 5.62
CA LEU A 134 9.85 -10.26 6.60
C LEU A 134 9.96 -11.65 5.95
N ASP A 135 9.24 -11.88 4.84
CA ASP A 135 9.25 -13.22 4.22
C ASP A 135 10.46 -13.42 3.30
N MET A 136 10.81 -12.41 2.49
CA MET A 136 11.95 -12.44 1.57
C MET A 136 13.24 -11.93 2.22
N GLY A 137 13.15 -10.79 2.91
CA GLY A 137 14.29 -10.15 3.58
C GLY A 137 15.03 -9.16 2.69
N ILE A 138 15.51 -8.07 3.29
CA ILE A 138 16.20 -6.99 2.59
C ILE A 138 17.50 -7.45 1.92
N ASP A 139 18.24 -8.37 2.53
CA ASP A 139 19.49 -8.90 1.98
C ASP A 139 19.23 -9.62 0.65
N TYR A 140 18.18 -10.46 0.59
CA TYR A 140 17.79 -11.14 -0.64
C TYR A 140 17.35 -10.15 -1.72
N ILE A 141 16.55 -9.14 -1.37
CA ILE A 141 16.09 -8.13 -2.33
C ILE A 141 17.27 -7.29 -2.85
N SER A 142 18.29 -7.04 -2.03
CA SER A 142 19.46 -6.24 -2.40
C SER A 142 20.22 -6.80 -3.60
N ASP A 143 20.25 -8.13 -3.76
CA ASP A 143 20.89 -8.82 -4.89
C ASP A 143 20.20 -8.52 -6.24
N PHE A 144 18.96 -8.03 -6.22
CA PHE A 144 18.20 -7.66 -7.42
C PHE A 144 18.33 -6.18 -7.78
N ILE A 145 18.90 -5.34 -6.91
CA ILE A 145 19.04 -3.91 -7.16
C ILE A 145 20.19 -3.65 -8.12
N LYS A 146 19.86 -3.07 -9.28
CA LYS A 146 20.81 -2.76 -10.37
C LYS A 146 21.17 -1.27 -10.45
N HIS A 147 20.26 -0.40 -10.03
CA HIS A 147 20.40 1.05 -10.11
C HIS A 147 20.31 1.67 -8.72
N GLN A 148 21.13 2.70 -8.49
CA GLN A 148 21.27 3.40 -7.21
C GLN A 148 20.94 4.89 -7.38
N PHE A 149 19.96 5.39 -6.64
CA PHE A 149 19.40 6.74 -6.76
C PHE A 149 19.93 7.68 -5.67
N THR A 150 21.25 7.84 -5.59
CA THR A 150 21.95 8.49 -4.44
C THR A 150 21.57 9.94 -4.15
N ASP A 151 21.02 10.64 -5.16
CA ASP A 151 20.61 12.03 -5.05
C ASP A 151 19.09 12.21 -4.86
N LEU A 152 18.31 11.12 -4.93
CA LEU A 152 16.86 11.14 -4.79
C LEU A 152 16.47 11.22 -3.31
N LYS A 153 15.78 12.30 -2.92
CA LYS A 153 15.26 12.51 -1.56
C LYS A 153 13.80 12.12 -1.48
N VAL A 154 13.50 11.12 -0.66
CA VAL A 154 12.19 10.48 -0.60
C VAL A 154 11.47 10.83 0.70
N GLY A 155 10.29 11.43 0.58
CA GLY A 155 9.34 11.59 1.67
C GLY A 155 8.54 10.30 1.85
N VAL A 156 8.99 9.44 2.76
CA VAL A 156 8.31 8.16 3.01
C VAL A 156 7.00 8.38 3.78
N HIS A 157 5.90 7.86 3.24
CA HIS A 157 4.61 7.79 3.90
C HIS A 157 4.20 6.33 4.15
N TYR A 158 4.41 5.89 5.39
CA TYR A 158 3.98 4.58 5.88
C TYR A 158 2.47 4.37 5.76
N GLY A 159 1.70 5.39 6.15
CA GLY A 159 0.26 5.26 6.34
C GLY A 159 -0.10 4.52 7.64
N CYS A 160 -1.34 4.69 8.11
CA CYS A 160 -1.67 4.34 9.49
C CYS A 160 -1.89 2.83 9.71
N HIS A 161 -2.62 2.17 8.80
CA HIS A 161 -3.13 0.82 9.03
C HIS A 161 -2.10 -0.29 8.86
N ILE A 162 -0.91 -0.01 8.31
CA ILE A 162 0.18 -0.99 8.23
C ILE A 162 0.89 -1.15 9.57
N VAL A 163 0.98 -0.09 10.39
CA VAL A 163 1.67 -0.09 11.69
C VAL A 163 0.72 -0.14 12.89
N LYS A 164 -0.55 0.23 12.71
CA LYS A 164 -1.55 0.32 13.81
C LYS A 164 -2.82 -0.50 13.51
N PRO A 165 -3.46 -1.09 14.55
CA PRO A 165 -3.00 -1.12 15.95
C PRO A 165 -1.82 -2.10 16.13
N SER A 166 -0.81 -1.72 16.90
CA SER A 166 0.53 -2.34 16.84
C SER A 166 0.59 -3.76 17.40
N ASP A 167 -0.32 -4.10 18.33
CA ASP A 167 -0.54 -5.44 18.86
C ASP A 167 -1.02 -6.44 17.80
N LYS A 168 -1.67 -5.96 16.73
CA LYS A 168 -2.16 -6.79 15.61
C LYS A 168 -1.23 -6.79 14.40
N ARG A 169 -0.02 -6.25 14.52
CA ARG A 169 0.93 -6.08 13.42
C ARG A 169 2.24 -6.82 13.71
N PRO A 170 2.94 -7.31 12.68
CA PRO A 170 4.15 -8.11 12.86
C PRO A 170 5.41 -7.26 13.12
N TRP A 171 5.26 -5.98 13.48
CA TRP A 171 6.37 -5.02 13.58
C TRP A 171 6.91 -4.85 15.01
N GLY A 172 6.75 -5.86 15.86
CA GLY A 172 7.30 -5.85 17.22
C GLY A 172 6.74 -4.76 18.14
N GLY A 173 5.57 -4.20 17.83
CA GLY A 173 4.99 -3.09 18.60
C GLY A 173 5.51 -1.70 18.20
N GLU A 174 6.40 -1.59 17.21
CA GLU A 174 6.96 -0.31 16.76
C GLU A 174 6.01 0.43 15.81
N TYR A 175 5.50 1.58 16.23
CA TYR A 175 4.61 2.43 15.42
C TYR A 175 4.93 3.93 15.47
N GLU A 176 5.81 4.35 16.39
CA GLU A 176 6.26 5.75 16.51
C GLU A 176 7.50 6.04 15.67
N ALA A 177 8.37 5.04 15.46
CA ALA A 177 9.57 5.16 14.62
C ALA A 177 9.89 3.86 13.85
N PRO A 178 8.93 3.25 13.12
CA PRO A 178 9.22 2.08 12.29
C PRO A 178 10.24 2.44 11.20
N ARG A 179 11.05 1.46 10.80
CA ARG A 179 12.12 1.63 9.79
C ARG A 179 11.94 0.80 8.51
N PHE A 180 11.07 -0.21 8.53
CA PHE A 180 10.98 -1.19 7.44
C PHE A 180 10.69 -0.60 6.04
N LEU A 181 9.93 0.49 5.94
CA LEU A 181 9.64 1.11 4.64
C LEU A 181 10.74 2.09 4.23
N ASP A 182 11.38 2.74 5.20
CA ASP A 182 12.57 3.56 4.97
C ASP A 182 13.71 2.69 4.43
N GLU A 183 13.95 1.54 5.05
CA GLU A 183 15.00 0.61 4.64
C GLU A 183 14.76 0.04 3.23
N LEU A 184 13.51 -0.30 2.88
CA LEU A 184 13.17 -0.70 1.51
C LEU A 184 13.42 0.42 0.49
N VAL A 185 13.21 1.68 0.86
CA VAL A 185 13.55 2.83 0.00
C VAL A 185 15.06 3.01 -0.09
N GLU A 186 15.76 2.94 1.05
CA GLU A 186 17.21 3.11 1.15
C GLU A 186 18.00 2.01 0.40
N LEU A 187 17.43 0.80 0.24
CA LEU A 187 17.98 -0.25 -0.63
C LEU A 187 18.21 0.21 -2.08
N THR A 188 17.42 1.17 -2.55
CA THR A 188 17.54 1.73 -3.90
C THR A 188 18.60 2.84 -4.01
N GLY A 189 19.33 3.13 -2.93
CA GLY A 189 20.28 4.24 -2.83
C GLY A 189 19.63 5.59 -2.56
N ALA A 190 18.30 5.69 -2.66
CA ALA A 190 17.55 6.88 -2.32
C ALA A 190 17.63 7.21 -0.83
N LYS A 191 17.52 8.48 -0.48
CA LYS A 191 17.58 8.95 0.91
C LYS A 191 16.17 9.12 1.46
N SER A 192 15.78 8.30 2.43
CA SER A 192 14.56 8.56 3.18
C SER A 192 14.75 9.79 4.07
N ILE A 193 14.02 10.86 3.76
CA ILE A 193 14.11 12.11 4.50
C ILE A 193 13.30 12.02 5.78
N ASP A 194 13.91 12.46 6.87
CA ASP A 194 13.17 12.76 8.09
C ASP A 194 12.52 14.13 7.97
N TYR A 195 11.23 14.18 8.24
CA TYR A 195 10.44 15.40 8.14
C TYR A 195 9.46 15.46 9.31
N LYS A 196 9.08 16.68 9.66
CA LYS A 196 8.18 16.93 10.78
C LYS A 196 6.89 16.10 10.63
N ASP A 197 6.49 15.45 11.72
CA ASP A 197 5.27 14.64 11.81
C ASP A 197 5.18 13.51 10.75
N LYS A 198 6.31 12.88 10.40
CA LYS A 198 6.41 11.81 9.38
C LYS A 198 5.31 10.75 9.44
N PHE A 199 4.97 10.31 10.66
CA PHE A 199 4.00 9.25 10.91
C PHE A 199 2.53 9.74 11.05
N MET A 200 2.27 11.02 10.79
CA MET A 200 0.90 11.57 10.76
C MET A 200 0.05 10.99 9.63
N CYS A 201 -1.27 11.00 9.84
CA CYS A 201 -2.26 10.57 8.87
C CYS A 201 -2.24 11.45 7.62
N CYS A 202 -2.51 10.88 6.44
CA CYS A 202 -2.74 11.66 5.21
C CYS A 202 -4.10 12.38 5.19
N GLY A 203 -4.99 12.12 6.16
CA GLY A 203 -6.33 12.72 6.24
C GLY A 203 -7.44 11.93 5.56
N ALA A 204 -7.12 10.89 4.77
CA ALA A 204 -8.16 10.24 3.96
C ALA A 204 -9.00 9.19 4.69
N GLY A 205 -8.38 8.48 5.64
CA GLY A 205 -8.96 7.31 6.32
C GLY A 205 -10.24 7.62 7.10
N GLY A 206 -10.93 6.59 7.60
CA GLY A 206 -12.16 6.78 8.39
C GLY A 206 -13.30 7.47 7.63
N ALA A 207 -13.30 7.36 6.30
CA ALA A 207 -14.22 8.06 5.39
C ALA A 207 -14.13 9.60 5.42
N VAL A 208 -13.12 10.19 6.05
CA VAL A 208 -12.97 11.66 6.14
C VAL A 208 -12.81 12.29 4.77
N ARG A 209 -12.05 11.67 3.84
CA ARG A 209 -11.95 12.14 2.43
C ARG A 209 -13.34 12.26 1.77
N THR A 210 -14.25 11.34 2.07
CA THR A 210 -15.57 11.31 1.45
C THR A 210 -16.55 12.25 2.15
N ALA A 211 -16.51 12.28 3.48
CA ALA A 211 -17.47 13.02 4.30
C ALA A 211 -17.11 14.51 4.47
N VAL A 212 -15.83 14.83 4.66
CA VAL A 212 -15.36 16.18 5.01
C VAL A 212 -14.05 16.47 4.27
N LYS A 213 -14.15 16.70 2.96
CA LYS A 213 -13.01 16.85 2.03
C LYS A 213 -11.99 17.89 2.46
N GLU A 214 -12.44 19.05 2.92
CA GLU A 214 -11.57 20.15 3.35
C GLU A 214 -10.69 19.72 4.54
N VAL A 215 -11.28 19.03 5.54
CA VAL A 215 -10.51 18.47 6.67
C VAL A 215 -9.50 17.44 6.18
N ALA A 216 -9.87 16.54 5.27
CA ALA A 216 -8.91 15.59 4.70
C ALA A 216 -7.75 16.31 3.96
N ALA A 217 -8.07 17.38 3.24
CA ALA A 217 -7.10 18.20 2.54
C ALA A 217 -6.18 18.97 3.51
N ASP A 218 -6.66 19.43 4.65
CA ASP A 218 -5.81 20.13 5.64
C ASP A 218 -4.70 19.24 6.20
N PHE A 219 -5.03 17.99 6.55
CA PHE A 219 -4.02 16.98 6.94
C PHE A 219 -3.01 16.73 5.82
N THR A 220 -3.49 16.68 4.57
CA THR A 220 -2.61 16.54 3.40
C THR A 220 -1.71 17.76 3.23
N ARG A 221 -2.26 18.97 3.39
CA ARG A 221 -1.53 20.24 3.33
C ARG A 221 -0.40 20.26 4.36
N GLU A 222 -0.68 19.98 5.63
CA GLU A 222 0.35 19.97 6.68
C GLU A 222 1.48 18.99 6.34
N LYS A 223 1.13 17.79 5.89
CA LYS A 223 2.12 16.79 5.48
C LYS A 223 2.97 17.25 4.29
N LEU A 224 2.35 17.85 3.28
CA LEU A 224 3.04 18.37 2.09
C LEU A 224 3.94 19.56 2.43
N VAL A 225 3.52 20.44 3.33
CA VAL A 225 4.36 21.53 3.88
C VAL A 225 5.61 20.92 4.53
N ASN A 226 5.43 19.96 5.45
CA ASN A 226 6.57 19.34 6.14
C ASN A 226 7.54 18.63 5.18
N MET A 227 7.02 17.96 4.14
CA MET A 227 7.85 17.33 3.11
C MET A 227 8.60 18.35 2.25
N ARG A 228 7.92 19.42 1.81
CA ARG A 228 8.54 20.49 1.02
C ARG A 228 9.62 21.22 1.81
N ASP A 229 9.36 21.55 3.07
CA ASP A 229 10.31 22.22 3.95
C ASP A 229 11.55 21.36 4.22
N ALA A 230 11.41 20.03 4.20
CA ALA A 230 12.50 19.08 4.29
C ALA A 230 13.23 18.82 2.96
N GLY A 231 12.78 19.43 1.86
CA GLY A 231 13.38 19.29 0.53
C GLY A 231 13.18 17.91 -0.09
N VAL A 232 11.99 17.31 0.10
CA VAL A 232 11.60 16.04 -0.54
C VAL A 232 11.39 16.22 -2.04
N ASP A 233 11.98 15.32 -2.84
CA ASP A 233 11.81 15.29 -4.29
C ASP A 233 10.58 14.47 -4.71
N ILE A 234 10.34 13.32 -4.06
CA ILE A 234 9.20 12.44 -4.33
C ILE A 234 8.57 11.90 -3.05
N ILE A 235 7.29 11.55 -3.12
CA ILE A 235 6.56 10.86 -2.04
C ILE A 235 6.49 9.38 -2.38
N VAL A 236 6.95 8.52 -1.46
CA VAL A 236 6.76 7.07 -1.59
C VAL A 236 5.75 6.57 -0.57
N ASN A 237 4.78 5.77 -1.02
CA ASN A 237 3.80 5.14 -0.16
C ASN A 237 3.59 3.67 -0.52
N CYS A 238 2.88 2.96 0.36
CA CYS A 238 2.50 1.56 0.17
C CYS A 238 0.97 1.35 0.28
N CYS A 239 0.18 2.40 0.03
CA CYS A 239 -1.28 2.35 0.13
C CYS A 239 -1.95 3.16 -0.99
N PRO A 240 -2.73 2.53 -1.88
CA PRO A 240 -3.42 3.19 -3.00
C PRO A 240 -4.39 4.30 -2.56
N PHE A 241 -4.96 4.20 -1.35
CA PHE A 241 -5.82 5.26 -0.82
C PHE A 241 -5.01 6.48 -0.36
N CYS A 242 -3.81 6.24 0.21
CA CYS A 242 -2.86 7.31 0.51
C CYS A 242 -2.25 7.87 -0.78
N HIS A 243 -1.98 7.02 -1.77
CA HIS A 243 -1.53 7.42 -3.10
C HIS A 243 -2.54 8.39 -3.73
N LEU A 244 -3.84 8.04 -3.75
CA LEU A 244 -4.91 8.93 -4.21
C LEU A 244 -4.93 10.25 -3.43
N GLN A 245 -4.82 10.19 -2.11
CA GLN A 245 -4.88 11.38 -1.25
C GLN A 245 -3.66 12.30 -1.46
N LEU A 246 -2.48 11.75 -1.71
CA LEU A 246 -1.26 12.53 -1.89
C LEU A 246 -1.07 12.97 -3.34
N ASP A 247 -1.70 12.29 -4.31
CA ASP A 247 -1.69 12.66 -5.72
C ASP A 247 -2.80 13.68 -6.03
N LEU A 248 -4.06 13.23 -6.11
CA LEU A 248 -5.21 14.12 -6.33
C LEU A 248 -5.37 15.16 -5.21
N GLY A 249 -5.02 14.82 -3.97
CA GLY A 249 -5.16 15.77 -2.86
C GLY A 249 -4.20 16.95 -2.95
N GLN A 250 -3.10 16.88 -3.72
CA GLN A 250 -2.28 18.07 -4.00
C GLN A 250 -3.07 19.11 -4.81
N VAL A 251 -3.83 18.66 -5.83
CA VAL A 251 -4.73 19.53 -6.61
C VAL A 251 -5.80 20.14 -5.69
N GLU A 252 -6.38 19.33 -4.80
CA GLU A 252 -7.39 19.80 -3.84
C GLU A 252 -6.82 20.80 -2.83
N VAL A 253 -5.61 20.56 -2.30
CA VAL A 253 -4.92 21.49 -1.38
C VAL A 253 -4.59 22.81 -2.08
N ASN A 254 -4.08 22.76 -3.31
CA ASN A 254 -3.79 23.96 -4.09
C ASN A 254 -5.06 24.81 -4.32
N ASN A 255 -6.21 24.16 -4.47
CA ASN A 255 -7.49 24.84 -4.63
C ASN A 255 -8.06 25.38 -3.30
N PHE A 256 -8.04 24.61 -2.21
CA PHE A 256 -8.64 25.00 -0.93
C PHE A 256 -7.76 25.97 -0.13
N TYR A 257 -6.43 25.84 -0.23
CA TYR A 257 -5.48 26.52 0.65
C TYR A 257 -4.45 27.36 -0.11
N GLY A 258 -4.67 27.65 -1.40
CA GLY A 258 -3.75 28.42 -2.24
C GLY A 258 -3.22 29.71 -1.58
N ASP A 259 -4.08 30.41 -0.84
CA ASP A 259 -3.75 31.69 -0.18
C ASP A 259 -2.75 31.56 0.98
N ILE A 260 -2.54 30.36 1.53
CA ILE A 260 -1.71 30.12 2.73
C ILE A 260 -0.56 29.14 2.53
N ILE A 261 -0.43 28.52 1.36
CA ILE A 261 0.60 27.49 1.08
C ILE A 261 1.81 28.03 0.30
N GLY A 262 1.77 29.29 -0.14
CA GLY A 262 2.79 29.86 -1.01
C GLY A 262 2.70 29.26 -2.42
N GLU A 263 3.78 28.62 -2.88
CA GLU A 263 3.79 27.95 -4.19
C GLU A 263 2.90 26.69 -4.21
N PRO A 264 2.17 26.43 -5.32
CA PRO A 264 1.38 25.21 -5.48
C PRO A 264 2.24 23.94 -5.35
N PHE A 265 1.69 22.91 -4.69
CA PHE A 265 2.32 21.61 -4.59
C PHE A 265 2.27 20.84 -5.92
N SER A 266 3.38 20.18 -6.25
CA SER A 266 3.51 19.29 -7.41
C SER A 266 4.61 18.24 -7.18
N ILE A 267 4.62 17.62 -6.00
CA ILE A 267 5.59 16.58 -5.61
C ILE A 267 5.12 15.22 -6.18
N PRO A 268 5.90 14.55 -7.05
CA PRO A 268 5.54 13.25 -7.61
C PRO A 268 5.22 12.20 -6.53
N VAL A 269 4.19 11.38 -6.77
CA VAL A 269 3.79 10.30 -5.86
C VAL A 269 4.05 8.95 -6.51
N ILE A 270 4.95 8.18 -5.92
CA ILE A 270 5.43 6.89 -6.43
C ILE A 270 5.02 5.78 -5.46
N TYR A 271 4.53 4.66 -5.97
CA TYR A 271 4.24 3.50 -5.14
C TYR A 271 5.52 2.67 -4.89
N ILE A 272 5.66 2.06 -3.71
CA ILE A 272 6.91 1.39 -3.29
C ILE A 272 7.43 0.36 -4.30
N THR A 273 6.57 -0.46 -4.90
CA THR A 273 7.03 -1.45 -5.92
C THR A 273 7.36 -0.82 -7.26
N GLN A 274 6.87 0.39 -7.56
CA GLN A 274 7.35 1.13 -8.73
C GLN A 274 8.78 1.60 -8.49
N LEU A 275 9.10 2.18 -7.33
CA LEU A 275 10.48 2.57 -7.00
C LEU A 275 11.43 1.36 -7.00
N LEU A 276 11.05 0.28 -6.32
CA LEU A 276 11.84 -0.95 -6.29
C LEU A 276 12.02 -1.54 -7.70
N GLY A 277 10.97 -1.61 -8.51
CA GLY A 277 11.05 -2.14 -9.86
C GLY A 277 12.04 -1.35 -10.74
N VAL A 278 12.01 -0.01 -10.67
CA VAL A 278 12.97 0.83 -11.42
C VAL A 278 14.40 0.54 -10.92
N ALA A 279 14.59 0.45 -9.60
CA ALA A 279 15.89 0.10 -9.02
C ALA A 279 16.39 -1.30 -9.43
N MET A 280 15.48 -2.25 -9.65
CA MET A 280 15.78 -3.61 -10.16
C MET A 280 16.06 -3.66 -11.67
N GLY A 281 16.02 -2.51 -12.34
CA GLY A 281 16.26 -2.37 -13.78
C GLY A 281 15.09 -2.81 -14.65
N MET A 282 13.87 -2.77 -14.11
CA MET A 282 12.66 -2.98 -14.91
C MET A 282 12.32 -1.71 -15.70
N ASP A 283 11.82 -1.91 -16.91
CA ASP A 283 11.35 -0.82 -17.77
C ASP A 283 10.24 0.01 -17.08
N PRO A 284 10.40 1.34 -16.92
CA PRO A 284 9.36 2.21 -16.37
C PRO A 284 7.98 2.08 -17.06
N ASN A 285 7.95 1.75 -18.36
CA ASN A 285 6.71 1.45 -19.09
C ASN A 285 6.00 0.22 -18.51
N ARG A 286 6.76 -0.83 -18.17
CA ARG A 286 6.23 -2.05 -17.54
C ARG A 286 5.73 -1.79 -16.13
N LEU A 287 6.31 -0.83 -15.42
CA LEU A 287 5.87 -0.43 -14.07
C LEU A 287 4.70 0.56 -14.09
N GLY A 288 4.19 0.88 -15.27
CA GLY A 288 3.13 1.85 -15.50
C GLY A 288 3.45 3.27 -14.97
N LEU A 289 4.74 3.62 -14.96
CA LEU A 289 5.25 4.97 -14.72
C LEU A 289 5.27 5.82 -15.98
N VAL A 290 5.17 5.20 -17.15
CA VAL A 290 4.96 5.89 -18.42
C VAL A 290 3.59 5.50 -18.93
N LYS A 291 2.83 6.48 -19.43
CA LYS A 291 1.44 6.27 -19.86
C LYS A 291 1.40 5.39 -21.10
N ASN A 292 1.11 4.10 -20.91
CA ASN A 292 0.76 3.17 -21.98
C ASN A 292 -0.73 3.27 -22.31
N HIS A 293 -1.05 3.38 -23.61
CA HIS A 293 -2.43 3.48 -24.11
C HIS A 293 -3.30 2.24 -23.80
N GLU A 294 -2.71 1.11 -23.44
CA GLU A 294 -3.39 -0.17 -23.23
C GLU A 294 -3.95 -0.35 -21.80
N LEU A 295 -3.48 0.43 -20.81
CA LEU A 295 -3.97 0.33 -19.43
C LEU A 295 -5.11 1.30 -19.18
N SER A 296 -6.31 0.78 -18.92
CA SER A 296 -7.48 1.58 -18.54
C SER A 296 -7.36 2.04 -17.09
N GLY A 297 -6.99 3.30 -16.85
CA GLY A 297 -6.82 3.86 -15.49
C GLY A 297 -6.81 5.38 -15.48
N VAL A 298 -6.74 5.96 -14.28
CA VAL A 298 -6.57 7.41 -14.12
C VAL A 298 -5.08 7.71 -14.24
N SER A 299 -4.69 8.61 -15.15
CA SER A 299 -3.32 9.12 -15.18
C SER A 299 -3.01 9.84 -13.86
N PRO A 300 -1.77 9.81 -13.35
CA PRO A 300 -1.40 10.60 -12.17
C PRO A 300 -1.87 12.05 -12.31
N PHE A 301 -2.42 12.60 -11.22
CA PHE A 301 -2.88 13.99 -11.21
C PHE A 301 -1.71 14.96 -11.10
N ILE A 302 -0.64 14.54 -10.43
CA ILE A 302 0.65 15.21 -10.38
C ILE A 302 1.60 14.50 -11.34
N SER A 303 2.29 15.29 -12.17
CA SER A 303 3.25 14.72 -13.13
C SER A 303 4.36 13.98 -12.38
N ILE A 304 4.73 12.82 -12.91
CA ILE A 304 5.87 12.02 -12.45
C ILE A 304 7.11 12.22 -13.34
N ASP A 305 7.05 13.12 -14.34
CA ASP A 305 8.19 13.46 -15.19
C ASP A 305 9.40 13.93 -14.36
N PRO A 306 9.26 14.76 -13.31
CA PRO A 306 10.43 15.13 -12.49
C PRO A 306 11.15 13.92 -11.88
N PHE A 307 10.40 12.90 -11.45
CA PHE A 307 10.98 11.65 -10.97
C PHE A 307 11.72 10.91 -12.08
N LEU A 308 11.09 10.73 -13.25
CA LEU A 308 11.71 10.06 -14.39
C LEU A 308 13.00 10.76 -14.83
N GLU A 309 13.00 12.09 -14.86
CA GLU A 309 14.17 12.89 -15.20
C GLU A 309 15.32 12.74 -14.19
N MET A 310 15.02 12.54 -12.91
CA MET A 310 16.04 12.29 -11.89
C MET A 310 16.66 10.91 -11.98
N VAL A 311 15.91 9.89 -12.41
CA VAL A 311 16.40 8.51 -12.49
C VAL A 311 16.93 8.12 -13.86
N LYS A 312 16.65 8.90 -14.91
CA LYS A 312 16.98 8.56 -16.31
C LYS A 312 18.45 8.24 -16.53
N GLU A 313 19.37 8.98 -15.87
CA GLU A 313 20.81 8.82 -16.09
C GLU A 313 21.33 7.50 -15.54
N GLN A 314 20.68 6.98 -14.49
CA GLN A 314 21.02 5.67 -13.93
C GLN A 314 20.42 4.52 -14.75
N LEU A 315 19.41 4.77 -15.60
CA LEU A 315 18.71 3.75 -16.41
C LEU A 315 19.36 3.46 -17.77
N ILE A 316 20.42 4.17 -18.14
CA ILE A 316 21.19 4.00 -19.39
C ILE A 316 22.36 3.05 -19.14
#